data_AF-A0A4R4VAL4-F1
#
_entry.id   AF-A0A4R4VAL4-F1
#
_cell.length_a   1.000
_cell.length_b   1.000
_cell.length_c   1.000
_cell.angle_alpha   90.00
_cell.angle_beta   90.00
_cell.angle_gamma   90.00
#
_symmetry.space_group_name_H-M   'P 1'
#
loop_
_entity.id
_entity.type
_entity.pdbx_description
1 polymer ?
#
loop_
_entity_poly.entity_id
_entity_poly.type
_entity_poly.pdbx_seq_one_letter_code
_entity_poly.pdbx_strand_id
1 'polypeptide(L)'
;MPAAHRRFGKKKHRDYGNHDRLSRTRSVDYIVIHDTEGTYRGIPSLVRNPKYVSWHYTIRSRDGHVAQHVATNDIAWHAGNWDVNTRSIGIEHEGYLAKGGTWYTEAMYRASARLVKFLAAKHRIPLDRAHILGHDNVPGTTPATVAGMHEDPGPYWDWAHYFHLMDRPFRAAENGESVIIRPSYATHRPRFTGCDTAKPAKACPPHGASAVWLHTAPKASAPLVKDVGKHGNKAATHSVYDHGARASTGQRYAVAERRDDWTAIWYLGQKAWFHNPASAPTAIPAKGPLVTPRKDNVKVYGRAYPERSAYKLAAHQPLRPLQYTIGTGQTYTLGDTVTGSYYAANAFKPSRHVTTTGRLRYHQIQLGHRVMFVMARDMRVLH
;
A
#
# COMPACT_ATOMS: atom_id res chain seq x y z
N MET A 1 -10.76 -9.23 -21.34
CA MET A 1 -12.20 -9.16 -20.98
C MET A 1 -12.49 -7.74 -20.54
N PRO A 2 -12.98 -6.85 -21.42
CA PRO A 2 -12.99 -5.42 -21.13
C PRO A 2 -13.93 -5.08 -19.97
N ALA A 3 -13.49 -4.16 -19.13
CA ALA A 3 -14.32 -3.60 -18.06
C ALA A 3 -15.47 -2.76 -18.64
N ALA A 4 -16.61 -2.72 -17.96
CA ALA A 4 -17.78 -2.01 -18.45
C ALA A 4 -17.63 -0.48 -18.33
N HIS A 5 -17.64 0.22 -19.47
CA HIS A 5 -17.74 1.68 -19.52
C HIS A 5 -19.03 2.11 -20.20
N ARG A 6 -20.13 2.12 -19.44
CA ARG A 6 -21.46 2.51 -19.93
C ARG A 6 -22.28 3.18 -18.83
N ARG A 7 -23.19 4.06 -19.23
CA ARG A 7 -24.15 4.71 -18.32
C ARG A 7 -25.15 3.71 -17.73
N PHE A 8 -25.62 3.95 -16.51
CA PHE A 8 -26.67 3.16 -15.85
C PHE A 8 -27.57 4.02 -14.93
N GLY A 9 -28.65 3.43 -14.39
CA GLY A 9 -29.56 4.06 -13.40
C GLY A 9 -30.91 4.54 -13.96
N LYS A 10 -31.93 4.66 -13.08
CA LYS A 10 -33.35 4.92 -13.44
C LYS A 10 -33.69 6.39 -13.79
N LYS A 11 -32.86 7.37 -13.41
CA LYS A 11 -33.11 8.81 -13.66
C LYS A 11 -31.98 9.46 -14.46
N LYS A 12 -32.10 9.45 -15.79
CA LYS A 12 -31.23 10.20 -16.73
C LYS A 12 -29.73 9.86 -16.69
N HIS A 13 -29.34 8.59 -16.50
CA HIS A 13 -27.97 8.14 -16.77
C HIS A 13 -26.84 8.95 -16.09
N ARG A 14 -27.01 9.38 -14.84
CA ARG A 14 -26.00 10.19 -14.14
C ARG A 14 -24.75 9.38 -13.80
N ASP A 15 -24.94 8.11 -13.48
CA ASP A 15 -23.85 7.20 -13.13
C ASP A 15 -23.32 6.49 -14.39
N TYR A 16 -22.04 6.15 -14.38
CA TYR A 16 -21.40 5.48 -15.49
C TYR A 16 -20.22 4.65 -15.06
N GLY A 17 -20.10 3.48 -15.70
CA GLY A 17 -18.91 2.64 -15.71
C GLY A 17 -18.32 2.29 -14.35
N ASN A 18 -17.22 1.55 -14.40
CA ASN A 18 -16.42 1.21 -13.23
C ASN A 18 -15.00 1.79 -13.29
N HIS A 19 -14.74 2.68 -14.25
CA HIS A 19 -13.45 3.36 -14.47
C HIS A 19 -13.68 4.66 -15.23
N ASP A 20 -12.71 5.56 -15.14
CA ASP A 20 -12.71 6.85 -15.85
C ASP A 20 -11.73 6.85 -17.01
N ARG A 21 -12.21 7.25 -18.18
CA ARG A 21 -11.37 7.40 -19.37
C ARG A 21 -10.58 8.70 -19.31
N LEU A 22 -9.39 8.67 -19.92
CA LEU A 22 -8.51 9.84 -20.03
C LEU A 22 -8.22 10.18 -21.49
N SER A 23 -8.41 11.46 -21.83
CA SER A 23 -8.06 12.00 -23.16
C SER A 23 -6.60 12.41 -23.31
N ARG A 24 -5.84 12.43 -22.21
CA ARG A 24 -4.44 12.81 -22.16
C ARG A 24 -3.60 11.69 -21.56
N THR A 25 -2.29 11.74 -21.79
CA THR A 25 -1.35 10.84 -21.14
C THR A 25 -1.38 11.02 -19.62
N ARG A 26 -1.36 9.89 -18.91
CA ARG A 26 -1.38 9.79 -17.46
C ARG A 26 0.03 9.56 -16.89
N SER A 27 0.42 10.32 -15.87
CA SER A 27 1.55 9.95 -15.01
C SER A 27 1.10 8.85 -14.06
N VAL A 28 1.93 7.81 -13.94
CA VAL A 28 1.67 6.68 -13.05
C VAL A 28 2.86 6.59 -12.12
N ASP A 29 2.60 6.69 -10.82
CA ASP A 29 3.63 6.68 -9.79
C ASP A 29 3.66 5.33 -9.07
N TYR A 30 2.55 4.57 -9.08
CA TYR A 30 2.42 3.33 -8.34
C TYR A 30 1.89 2.16 -9.17
N ILE A 31 2.27 0.96 -8.76
CA ILE A 31 1.56 -0.27 -9.11
C ILE A 31 1.05 -0.86 -7.80
N VAL A 32 -0.25 -1.17 -7.73
CA VAL A 32 -0.87 -1.76 -6.54
C VAL A 32 -1.21 -3.21 -6.81
N ILE A 33 -0.65 -4.08 -5.98
CA ILE A 33 -0.86 -5.53 -5.97
C ILE A 33 -2.02 -5.82 -5.05
N HIS A 34 -2.99 -6.55 -5.58
CA HIS A 34 -4.19 -7.01 -4.88
C HIS A 34 -4.26 -8.53 -4.95
N ASP A 35 -5.09 -9.12 -4.10
CA ASP A 35 -5.74 -10.37 -4.45
C ASP A 35 -7.26 -10.23 -4.49
N THR A 36 -7.89 -11.12 -5.25
CA THR A 36 -9.29 -10.97 -5.64
C THR A 36 -10.29 -11.33 -4.51
N GLU A 37 -9.81 -11.92 -3.40
CA GLU A 37 -10.65 -12.65 -2.42
C GLU A 37 -11.69 -13.57 -3.12
N GLY A 38 -11.23 -14.28 -4.15
CA GLY A 38 -12.09 -14.88 -5.17
C GLY A 38 -11.37 -15.77 -6.17
N THR A 39 -12.15 -16.33 -7.10
CA THR A 39 -11.64 -17.17 -8.19
C THR A 39 -11.78 -16.49 -9.53
N TYR A 40 -10.93 -16.88 -10.49
CA TYR A 40 -10.89 -16.35 -11.84
C TYR A 40 -12.22 -16.52 -12.59
N ARG A 41 -13.00 -17.55 -12.24
CA ARG A 41 -14.34 -17.79 -12.80
C ARG A 41 -15.32 -16.64 -12.51
N GLY A 42 -15.17 -15.96 -11.37
CA GLY A 42 -16.03 -14.82 -10.98
C GLY A 42 -15.66 -13.50 -11.66
N ILE A 43 -14.41 -13.35 -12.08
CA ILE A 43 -13.84 -12.10 -12.61
C ILE A 43 -14.67 -11.49 -13.76
N PRO A 44 -15.13 -12.25 -14.79
CA PRO A 44 -15.93 -11.67 -15.86
C PRO A 44 -17.20 -10.96 -15.38
N SER A 45 -17.85 -11.49 -14.34
CA SER A 45 -19.08 -10.89 -13.78
C SER A 45 -18.79 -9.60 -13.03
N LEU A 46 -17.66 -9.53 -12.33
CA LEU A 46 -17.24 -8.34 -11.57
C LEU A 46 -16.85 -7.20 -12.53
N VAL A 47 -15.94 -7.45 -13.47
CA VAL A 47 -15.42 -6.38 -14.36
C VAL A 47 -16.45 -5.87 -15.37
N ARG A 48 -17.42 -6.70 -15.76
CA ARG A 48 -18.51 -6.29 -16.67
C ARG A 48 -19.69 -5.63 -15.96
N ASN A 49 -19.71 -5.61 -14.62
CA ASN A 49 -20.72 -4.89 -13.88
C ASN A 49 -20.34 -3.39 -13.81
N PRO A 50 -21.08 -2.50 -14.50
CA PRO A 50 -20.76 -1.07 -14.47
C PRO A 50 -21.03 -0.43 -13.10
N LYS A 51 -21.67 -1.13 -12.15
CA LYS A 51 -21.94 -0.61 -10.80
C LYS A 51 -20.88 -1.02 -9.77
N TYR A 52 -19.87 -1.75 -10.20
CA TYR A 52 -18.87 -2.33 -9.32
C TYR A 52 -17.50 -1.65 -9.50
N VAL A 53 -16.49 -2.11 -8.77
CA VAL A 53 -15.10 -1.65 -8.91
C VAL A 53 -14.44 -2.19 -10.19
N SER A 54 -13.22 -1.74 -10.46
CA SER A 54 -12.40 -2.24 -11.58
C SER A 54 -10.91 -2.17 -11.29
N TRP A 55 -10.13 -2.85 -12.11
CA TRP A 55 -8.66 -2.90 -12.08
C TRP A 55 -8.13 -3.07 -13.50
N HIS A 56 -6.81 -2.93 -13.69
CA HIS A 56 -6.23 -2.94 -15.03
C HIS A 56 -5.97 -4.36 -15.52
N TYR A 57 -5.43 -5.22 -14.65
CA TYR A 57 -5.01 -6.58 -15.01
C TYR A 57 -5.41 -7.60 -13.96
N THR A 58 -5.81 -8.81 -14.39
CA THR A 58 -5.91 -9.99 -13.52
C THR A 58 -4.82 -10.99 -13.89
N ILE A 59 -4.22 -11.64 -12.89
CA ILE A 59 -3.32 -12.78 -13.04
C ILE A 59 -3.99 -14.02 -12.47
N ARG A 60 -4.19 -15.05 -13.31
CA ARG A 60 -4.77 -16.33 -12.89
C ARG A 60 -3.74 -17.17 -12.13
N SER A 61 -4.17 -17.79 -11.04
CA SER A 61 -3.31 -18.54 -10.12
C SER A 61 -2.67 -19.75 -10.79
N ARG A 62 -3.46 -20.62 -11.42
CA ARG A 62 -2.96 -21.92 -11.88
C ARG A 62 -1.89 -21.88 -12.99
N ASP A 63 -1.91 -20.86 -13.84
CA ASP A 63 -1.11 -20.82 -15.09
C ASP A 63 -0.49 -19.45 -15.40
N GLY A 64 -0.69 -18.45 -14.54
CA GLY A 64 -0.16 -17.11 -14.77
C GLY A 64 -0.81 -16.37 -15.94
N HIS A 65 -1.98 -16.80 -16.42
CA HIS A 65 -2.67 -16.10 -17.50
C HIS A 65 -2.97 -14.63 -17.11
N VAL A 66 -2.48 -13.71 -17.93
CA VAL A 66 -2.66 -12.26 -17.76
C VAL A 66 -3.83 -11.77 -18.61
N ALA A 67 -4.84 -11.19 -17.98
CA ALA A 67 -5.97 -10.58 -18.66
C ALA A 67 -6.04 -9.08 -18.38
N GLN A 68 -6.05 -8.25 -19.42
CA GLN A 68 -6.31 -6.82 -19.30
C GLN A 68 -7.82 -6.52 -19.33
N HIS A 69 -8.24 -5.57 -18.49
CA HIS A 69 -9.63 -5.14 -18.31
C HIS A 69 -9.82 -3.64 -18.57
N VAL A 70 -8.94 -2.80 -18.03
CA VAL A 70 -8.92 -1.35 -18.22
C VAL A 70 -7.61 -0.97 -18.93
N ALA A 71 -7.69 -0.06 -19.90
CA ALA A 71 -6.51 0.45 -20.58
C ALA A 71 -5.60 1.15 -19.57
N THR A 72 -4.28 0.96 -19.64
CA THR A 72 -3.33 1.52 -18.66
C THR A 72 -3.31 3.06 -18.63
N ASN A 73 -3.82 3.74 -19.66
CA ASN A 73 -3.97 5.19 -19.62
C ASN A 73 -5.22 5.65 -18.84
N ASP A 74 -6.24 4.81 -18.72
CA ASP A 74 -7.48 5.10 -18.01
C ASP A 74 -7.34 4.81 -16.50
N ILE A 75 -8.26 5.34 -15.68
CA ILE A 75 -8.23 5.21 -14.21
C ILE A 75 -9.21 4.13 -13.78
N ALA A 76 -8.69 2.96 -13.42
CA ALA A 76 -9.46 1.93 -12.74
C ALA A 76 -9.75 2.30 -11.27
N TRP A 77 -10.85 1.78 -10.71
CA TRP A 77 -11.31 2.07 -9.35
C TRP A 77 -10.97 0.93 -8.38
N HIS A 78 -9.69 0.73 -8.07
CA HIS A 78 -9.23 -0.44 -7.31
C HIS A 78 -8.77 -0.13 -5.88
N ALA A 79 -8.18 1.04 -5.63
CA ALA A 79 -7.45 1.31 -4.40
C ALA A 79 -8.32 1.81 -3.23
N GLY A 80 -9.59 2.16 -3.45
CA GLY A 80 -10.42 2.82 -2.42
C GLY A 80 -9.96 4.23 -2.02
N ASN A 81 -8.89 4.73 -2.64
CA ASN A 81 -8.35 6.06 -2.47
C ASN A 81 -8.17 6.70 -3.85
N TRP A 82 -8.95 7.76 -4.12
CA TRP A 82 -8.97 8.40 -5.45
C TRP A 82 -7.62 9.01 -5.85
N ASP A 83 -6.89 9.59 -4.89
CA ASP A 83 -5.54 10.11 -5.13
C ASP A 83 -4.65 8.99 -5.70
N VAL A 84 -4.66 7.82 -5.05
CA VAL A 84 -3.91 6.64 -5.49
C VAL A 84 -4.44 6.06 -6.80
N ASN A 85 -5.76 5.90 -6.99
CA ASN A 85 -6.33 5.41 -8.25
C ASN A 85 -5.84 6.25 -9.45
N THR A 86 -5.87 7.58 -9.33
CA THR A 86 -5.52 8.47 -10.45
C THR A 86 -4.06 8.37 -10.88
N ARG A 87 -3.18 7.84 -10.03
CA ARG A 87 -1.74 7.73 -10.24
C ARG A 87 -1.21 6.30 -10.17
N SER A 88 -2.09 5.30 -10.27
CA SER A 88 -1.67 3.91 -10.14
C SER A 88 -2.30 2.94 -11.14
N ILE A 89 -1.64 1.78 -11.25
CA ILE A 89 -2.12 0.61 -11.98
C ILE A 89 -2.40 -0.51 -10.97
N GLY A 90 -3.68 -0.85 -10.76
CA GLY A 90 -4.09 -2.02 -9.99
C GLY A 90 -3.98 -3.34 -10.78
N ILE A 91 -3.37 -4.35 -10.14
CA ILE A 91 -3.23 -5.72 -10.62
C ILE A 91 -3.81 -6.69 -9.59
N GLU A 92 -4.85 -7.41 -9.99
CA GLU A 92 -5.53 -8.42 -9.19
C GLU A 92 -4.90 -9.80 -9.38
N HIS A 93 -4.64 -10.50 -8.29
CA HIS A 93 -4.16 -11.87 -8.29
C HIS A 93 -5.27 -12.80 -7.82
N GLU A 94 -5.64 -13.78 -8.63
CA GLU A 94 -6.62 -14.79 -8.20
C GLU A 94 -6.18 -15.46 -6.89
N GLY A 95 -7.00 -15.37 -5.86
CA GLY A 95 -6.65 -15.95 -4.57
C GLY A 95 -7.39 -15.33 -3.38
N TYR A 96 -6.86 -15.66 -2.21
CA TYR A 96 -7.37 -15.25 -0.90
C TYR A 96 -6.18 -15.05 0.05
N LEU A 97 -6.09 -13.89 0.70
CA LEU A 97 -4.95 -13.54 1.56
C LEU A 97 -4.80 -14.48 2.76
N ALA A 98 -5.90 -15.11 3.19
CA ALA A 98 -5.97 -15.93 4.40
C ALA A 98 -5.56 -17.40 4.19
N LYS A 99 -5.21 -17.82 2.96
CA LYS A 99 -5.01 -19.24 2.60
C LYS A 99 -3.54 -19.68 2.53
N GLY A 100 -2.68 -19.10 3.36
CA GLY A 100 -1.30 -19.57 3.56
C GLY A 100 -0.52 -19.72 2.25
N GLY A 101 -0.61 -18.75 1.34
CA GLY A 101 0.12 -18.77 0.07
C GLY A 101 -0.35 -19.79 -0.98
N THR A 102 -1.34 -20.65 -0.68
CA THR A 102 -1.83 -21.72 -1.59
C THR A 102 -2.19 -21.20 -2.99
N TRP A 103 -2.67 -19.96 -3.08
CA TRP A 103 -3.09 -19.33 -4.34
C TRP A 103 -1.96 -18.60 -5.07
N TYR A 104 -0.87 -18.25 -4.38
CA TYR A 104 0.24 -17.49 -4.93
C TYR A 104 1.26 -18.45 -5.53
N THR A 105 0.96 -18.96 -6.71
CA THR A 105 1.80 -19.95 -7.39
C THR A 105 3.00 -19.30 -8.07
N GLU A 106 4.00 -20.11 -8.40
CA GLU A 106 5.15 -19.68 -9.18
C GLU A 106 4.76 -19.14 -10.58
N ALA A 107 3.77 -19.76 -11.23
CA ALA A 107 3.28 -19.31 -12.53
C ALA A 107 2.70 -17.89 -12.45
N MET A 108 1.89 -17.63 -11.41
CA MET A 108 1.37 -16.31 -11.11
C MET A 108 2.50 -15.31 -10.82
N TYR A 109 3.42 -15.64 -9.91
CA TYR A 109 4.54 -14.76 -9.54
C TYR A 109 5.37 -14.36 -10.76
N ARG A 110 5.76 -15.32 -11.60
CA ARG A 110 6.55 -15.04 -12.81
C ARG A 110 5.80 -14.19 -13.82
N ALA A 111 4.52 -14.48 -14.06
CA ALA A 111 3.71 -13.69 -14.98
C ALA A 111 3.52 -12.24 -14.49
N SER A 112 3.20 -12.10 -13.21
CA SER A 112 3.03 -10.79 -12.57
C SER A 112 4.34 -10.00 -12.54
N ALA A 113 5.46 -10.62 -12.18
CA ALA A 113 6.78 -9.95 -12.14
C ALA A 113 7.20 -9.44 -13.52
N ARG A 114 6.97 -10.22 -14.58
CA ARG A 114 7.21 -9.77 -15.97
C ARG A 114 6.35 -8.56 -16.33
N LEU A 115 5.06 -8.60 -15.99
CA LEU A 115 4.13 -7.49 -16.25
C LEU A 115 4.55 -6.24 -15.48
N VAL A 116 4.84 -6.35 -14.19
CA VAL A 116 5.25 -5.22 -13.36
C VAL A 116 6.57 -4.63 -13.81
N LYS A 117 7.56 -5.45 -14.15
CA LYS A 117 8.83 -4.97 -14.72
C LYS A 117 8.62 -4.19 -16.02
N PHE A 118 7.75 -4.68 -16.91
CA PHE A 118 7.38 -3.96 -18.14
C PHE A 118 6.68 -2.63 -17.86
N LEU A 119 5.67 -2.62 -16.99
CA LEU A 119 4.92 -1.41 -16.64
C LEU A 119 5.80 -0.38 -15.92
N ALA A 120 6.66 -0.83 -15.00
CA ALA A 120 7.59 0.02 -14.28
C ALA A 120 8.58 0.68 -15.24
N ALA A 121 9.15 -0.07 -16.19
CA ALA A 121 10.02 0.50 -17.23
C ALA A 121 9.27 1.52 -18.11
N LYS A 122 8.04 1.19 -18.54
CA LYS A 122 7.21 2.05 -19.40
C LYS A 122 6.84 3.38 -18.73
N HIS A 123 6.54 3.34 -17.43
CA HIS A 123 6.07 4.51 -16.67
C HIS A 123 7.17 5.15 -15.81
N ARG A 124 8.39 4.62 -15.84
CA ARG A 124 9.54 5.04 -15.01
C ARG A 124 9.25 4.96 -13.51
N ILE A 125 8.53 3.93 -13.10
CA ILE A 125 8.19 3.67 -11.69
C ILE A 125 9.37 2.95 -11.04
N PRO A 126 9.92 3.46 -9.93
CA PRO A 126 10.93 2.73 -9.17
C PRO A 126 10.42 1.36 -8.71
N LEU A 127 11.24 0.33 -8.86
CA LEU A 127 10.95 -1.00 -8.33
C LEU A 127 11.41 -1.07 -6.87
N ASP A 128 10.61 -0.50 -5.97
CA ASP A 128 10.75 -0.55 -4.52
C ASP A 128 9.36 -0.62 -3.85
N ARG A 129 9.33 -0.75 -2.51
CA ARG A 129 8.05 -0.82 -1.76
C ARG A 129 7.45 0.55 -1.40
N ALA A 130 8.06 1.65 -1.84
CA ALA A 130 7.42 2.96 -1.85
C ALA A 130 6.54 3.16 -3.10
N HIS A 131 6.74 2.36 -4.16
CA HIS A 131 6.03 2.50 -5.43
C HIS A 131 5.29 1.25 -5.91
N ILE A 132 5.80 0.07 -5.60
CA ILE A 132 5.09 -1.20 -5.78
C ILE A 132 4.42 -1.50 -4.44
N LEU A 133 3.12 -1.23 -4.33
CA LEU A 133 2.35 -1.29 -3.08
C LEU A 133 1.49 -2.56 -3.05
N GLY A 134 1.24 -3.09 -1.86
CA GLY A 134 0.05 -3.92 -1.62
C GLY A 134 -1.15 -3.00 -1.39
N HIS A 135 -2.38 -3.49 -1.55
CA HIS A 135 -3.57 -2.70 -1.20
C HIS A 135 -3.56 -2.36 0.30
N ASP A 136 -3.03 -3.25 1.13
CA ASP A 136 -2.71 -3.05 2.54
C ASP A 136 -1.82 -1.82 2.83
N ASN A 137 -1.03 -1.33 1.87
CA ASN A 137 -0.17 -0.16 2.04
C ASN A 137 -0.84 1.15 1.60
N VAL A 138 -2.01 1.10 0.94
CA VAL A 138 -2.73 2.30 0.48
C VAL A 138 -3.36 3.01 1.67
N PRO A 139 -3.18 4.32 1.88
CA PRO A 139 -3.76 5.02 3.03
C PRO A 139 -5.27 5.24 2.88
N GLY A 140 -5.97 5.31 4.03
CA GLY A 140 -7.33 5.86 4.09
C GLY A 140 -7.33 7.35 3.77
N THR A 141 -8.42 7.86 3.19
CA THR A 141 -8.50 9.25 2.69
C THR A 141 -8.80 10.29 3.77
N THR A 142 -9.42 9.85 4.86
CA THR A 142 -9.82 10.61 6.06
C THR A 142 -9.76 9.68 7.28
N PRO A 143 -9.78 10.20 8.54
CA PRO A 143 -9.76 9.35 9.73
C PRO A 143 -10.81 8.23 9.73
N ALA A 144 -12.04 8.54 9.30
CA ALA A 144 -13.16 7.60 9.28
C ALA A 144 -12.97 6.44 8.29
N THR A 145 -12.14 6.61 7.27
CA THR A 145 -11.92 5.60 6.24
C THR A 145 -10.74 4.68 6.51
N VAL A 146 -9.86 5.01 7.48
CA VAL A 146 -8.63 4.23 7.72
C VAL A 146 -8.92 2.79 8.13
N ALA A 147 -9.86 2.58 9.04
CA ALA A 147 -10.19 1.25 9.56
C ALA A 147 -10.75 0.30 8.48
N GLY A 148 -11.48 0.84 7.50
CA GLY A 148 -12.12 0.08 6.42
C GLY A 148 -11.23 -0.14 5.19
N MET A 149 -9.99 0.34 5.20
CA MET A 149 -9.05 0.07 4.11
C MET A 149 -8.55 -1.37 4.15
N HIS A 150 -8.28 -1.89 2.96
CA HIS A 150 -7.95 -3.28 2.66
C HIS A 150 -6.69 -3.84 3.33
N GLU A 151 -6.58 -5.17 3.28
CA GLU A 151 -5.56 -6.01 3.92
C GLU A 151 -4.81 -6.93 2.93
N ASP A 152 -5.25 -7.01 1.67
CA ASP A 152 -4.63 -7.79 0.63
C ASP A 152 -3.36 -7.11 0.06
N PRO A 153 -2.36 -7.87 -0.43
CA PRO A 153 -2.34 -9.33 -0.57
C PRO A 153 -1.94 -10.06 0.72
N GLY A 154 -1.86 -9.34 1.84
CA GLY A 154 -1.68 -9.90 3.17
C GLY A 154 -0.31 -10.55 3.41
N PRO A 155 -0.17 -11.29 4.53
CA PRO A 155 1.14 -11.67 5.05
C PRO A 155 1.82 -12.79 4.27
N TYR A 156 1.06 -13.55 3.47
CA TYR A 156 1.57 -14.71 2.76
C TYR A 156 2.01 -14.41 1.32
N TRP A 157 1.87 -13.17 0.85
CA TRP A 157 2.50 -12.79 -0.41
C TRP A 157 4.01 -12.64 -0.21
N ASP A 158 4.83 -13.48 -0.87
CA ASP A 158 6.29 -13.44 -0.81
C ASP A 158 6.85 -12.27 -1.63
N TRP A 159 6.99 -11.11 -0.96
CA TRP A 159 7.56 -9.91 -1.56
C TRP A 159 9.04 -10.08 -1.92
N ALA A 160 9.82 -10.89 -1.18
CA ALA A 160 11.23 -11.08 -1.48
C ALA A 160 11.42 -11.84 -2.79
N HIS A 161 10.68 -12.95 -2.95
CA HIS A 161 10.66 -13.72 -4.19
C HIS A 161 10.12 -12.89 -5.37
N TYR A 162 9.04 -12.15 -5.15
CA TYR A 162 8.46 -11.30 -6.19
C TYR A 162 9.46 -10.27 -6.72
N PHE A 163 10.20 -9.61 -5.84
CA PHE A 163 11.25 -8.65 -6.22
C PHE A 163 12.50 -9.32 -6.82
N HIS A 164 12.82 -10.55 -6.40
CA HIS A 164 13.87 -11.35 -7.05
C HIS A 164 13.52 -11.62 -8.52
N LEU A 165 12.28 -12.03 -8.82
CA LEU A 165 11.80 -12.27 -10.18
C LEU A 165 11.74 -11.02 -11.06
N MET A 166 11.76 -9.83 -10.46
CA MET A 166 11.86 -8.54 -11.17
C MET A 166 13.31 -8.06 -11.38
N ASP A 167 14.31 -8.89 -11.05
CA ASP A 167 15.73 -8.55 -11.02
C ASP A 167 16.05 -7.35 -10.12
N ARG A 168 15.32 -7.24 -9.00
CA ARG A 168 15.46 -6.19 -7.99
C ARG A 168 15.43 -6.75 -6.57
N PRO A 169 16.24 -7.77 -6.23
CA PRO A 169 16.25 -8.32 -4.88
C PRO A 169 16.67 -7.25 -3.86
N PHE A 170 16.07 -7.28 -2.67
CA PHE A 170 16.50 -6.41 -1.58
C PHE A 170 17.90 -6.81 -1.09
N ARG A 171 18.83 -5.85 -1.11
CA ARG A 171 20.22 -6.03 -0.72
C ARG A 171 20.56 -5.11 0.46
N ALA A 172 21.43 -5.60 1.34
CA ALA A 172 21.92 -4.81 2.46
C ALA A 172 22.79 -3.67 1.93
N ALA A 173 22.65 -2.49 2.54
CA ALA A 173 23.57 -1.38 2.35
C ALA A 173 24.63 -1.39 3.45
N GLU A 174 25.84 -0.94 3.15
CA GLU A 174 26.84 -0.65 4.18
C GLU A 174 26.43 0.58 4.99
N ASN A 175 26.57 0.53 6.33
CA ASN A 175 26.32 1.66 7.23
C ASN A 175 24.95 2.35 7.02
N GLY A 176 23.86 1.59 6.98
CA GLY A 176 22.51 2.11 6.78
C GLY A 176 21.85 2.65 8.04
N GLU A 177 21.35 3.89 8.00
CA GLU A 177 20.55 4.52 9.07
C GLU A 177 19.08 4.04 9.11
N SER A 178 18.67 3.31 8.08
CA SER A 178 17.37 2.67 7.98
C SER A 178 17.52 1.15 7.83
N VAL A 179 16.42 0.43 7.94
CA VAL A 179 16.35 -1.01 7.68
C VAL A 179 15.25 -1.33 6.69
N ILE A 180 15.48 -2.33 5.84
CA ILE A 180 14.44 -2.98 5.04
C ILE A 180 14.05 -4.26 5.77
N ILE A 181 12.75 -4.44 6.04
CA ILE A 181 12.24 -5.71 6.59
C ILE A 181 12.47 -6.81 5.57
N ARG A 182 13.06 -7.93 6.00
CA ARG A 182 13.48 -9.02 5.12
C ARG A 182 13.67 -10.33 5.90
N PRO A 183 12.64 -10.86 6.58
CA PRO A 183 12.71 -12.22 7.10
C PRO A 183 12.91 -13.25 5.98
N SER A 184 13.50 -14.39 6.31
CA SER A 184 13.56 -15.54 5.39
C SER A 184 12.16 -16.14 5.25
N TYR A 185 11.50 -15.99 4.11
CA TYR A 185 10.14 -16.49 3.91
C TYR A 185 10.01 -18.00 4.15
N ALA A 186 11.02 -18.79 3.79
CA ALA A 186 11.01 -20.25 3.96
C ALA A 186 10.96 -20.70 5.43
N THR A 187 11.59 -19.94 6.33
CA THR A 187 11.79 -20.33 7.74
C THR A 187 11.02 -19.45 8.73
N HIS A 188 10.66 -18.23 8.35
CA HIS A 188 9.93 -17.29 9.19
C HIS A 188 8.44 -17.60 9.19
N ARG A 189 7.99 -18.27 10.26
CA ARG A 189 6.60 -18.75 10.43
C ARG A 189 5.95 -18.12 11.67
N PRO A 190 5.70 -16.80 11.67
CA PRO A 190 5.09 -16.13 12.81
C PRO A 190 3.63 -16.59 13.00
N ARG A 191 3.13 -16.47 14.23
CA ARG A 191 1.73 -16.79 14.55
C ARG A 191 0.78 -15.82 13.85
N PHE A 192 -0.25 -16.38 13.21
CA PHE A 192 -1.43 -15.67 12.70
C PHE A 192 -2.73 -16.32 13.18
N THR A 193 -3.82 -15.57 13.14
CA THR A 193 -5.20 -16.03 13.33
C THR A 193 -6.09 -15.51 12.19
N GLY A 194 -7.36 -15.90 12.14
CA GLY A 194 -8.32 -15.39 11.15
C GLY A 194 -8.35 -16.11 9.81
N CYS A 195 -7.59 -17.21 9.63
CA CYS A 195 -7.61 -17.99 8.38
C CYS A 195 -8.88 -18.84 8.19
N ASP A 196 -9.65 -19.02 9.27
CA ASP A 196 -10.94 -19.70 9.31
C ASP A 196 -11.97 -18.71 9.86
N THR A 197 -12.91 -18.28 9.02
CA THR A 197 -13.94 -17.29 9.38
C THR A 197 -14.93 -17.84 10.41
N ALA A 198 -15.12 -19.16 10.49
CA ALA A 198 -15.95 -19.79 11.52
C ALA A 198 -15.22 -19.89 12.87
N LYS A 199 -13.88 -19.84 12.86
CA LYS A 199 -13.02 -19.96 14.05
C LYS A 199 -11.92 -18.89 14.05
N PRO A 200 -12.26 -17.59 14.10
CA PRO A 200 -11.31 -16.50 13.85
C PRO A 200 -10.16 -16.43 14.88
N ALA A 201 -10.35 -16.93 16.10
CA ALA A 201 -9.31 -16.99 17.12
C ALA A 201 -8.33 -18.18 16.96
N LYS A 202 -8.68 -19.16 16.14
CA LYS A 202 -7.84 -20.34 15.89
C LYS A 202 -6.54 -19.90 15.21
N ALA A 203 -5.43 -20.50 15.64
CA ALA A 203 -4.16 -20.32 14.96
C ALA A 203 -4.26 -20.80 13.51
N CYS A 204 -3.79 -19.97 12.58
CA CYS A 204 -3.58 -20.37 11.20
C CYS A 204 -2.55 -21.51 11.14
N PRO A 205 -2.64 -22.41 10.15
CA PRO A 205 -1.56 -23.34 9.84
C PRO A 205 -0.22 -22.58 9.69
N PRO A 206 0.88 -23.06 10.29
CA PRO A 206 2.18 -22.43 10.12
C PRO A 206 2.57 -22.33 8.64
N HIS A 207 2.92 -21.13 8.18
CA HIS A 207 3.33 -20.86 6.81
C HIS A 207 4.41 -19.79 6.78
N GLY A 208 5.21 -19.78 5.72
CA GLY A 208 6.15 -18.68 5.45
C GLY A 208 5.40 -17.35 5.31
N ALA A 209 5.93 -16.28 5.89
CA ALA A 209 5.29 -14.98 5.85
C ALA A 209 6.29 -13.84 5.62
N SER A 210 5.82 -12.81 4.95
CA SER A 210 6.61 -11.61 4.64
C SER A 210 6.68 -10.62 5.81
N ALA A 211 5.97 -10.85 6.92
CA ALA A 211 5.78 -9.86 7.96
C ALA A 211 6.46 -10.22 9.29
N VAL A 212 7.02 -9.22 9.96
CA VAL A 212 7.40 -9.30 11.39
C VAL A 212 6.34 -8.62 12.25
N TRP A 213 6.17 -9.12 13.47
CA TRP A 213 5.29 -8.52 14.48
C TRP A 213 6.02 -7.42 15.25
N LEU A 214 5.30 -6.33 15.53
CA LEU A 214 5.82 -5.16 16.21
C LEU A 214 5.26 -5.06 17.62
N HIS A 215 6.16 -5.00 18.59
CA HIS A 215 5.88 -4.98 20.02
C HIS A 215 6.17 -3.61 20.63
N THR A 216 5.54 -3.31 21.77
CA THR A 216 5.75 -2.06 22.51
C THR A 216 7.07 -1.99 23.27
N ALA A 217 7.77 -3.13 23.44
CA ALA A 217 9.06 -3.25 24.11
C ALA A 217 9.91 -4.37 23.46
N PRO A 218 11.24 -4.40 23.69
CA PRO A 218 12.16 -5.39 23.12
C PRO A 218 12.04 -6.76 23.80
N LYS A 219 10.84 -7.35 23.78
CA LYS A 219 10.56 -8.69 24.31
C LYS A 219 9.31 -9.28 23.66
N ALA A 220 9.31 -10.58 23.41
CA ALA A 220 8.21 -11.26 22.70
C ALA A 220 6.87 -11.24 23.48
N SER A 221 6.93 -11.13 24.81
CA SER A 221 5.74 -11.04 25.67
C SER A 221 5.14 -9.64 25.77
N ALA A 222 5.81 -8.61 25.22
CA ALA A 222 5.25 -7.27 25.19
C ALA A 222 4.03 -7.22 24.25
N PRO A 223 2.99 -6.44 24.58
CA PRO A 223 1.84 -6.26 23.70
C PRO A 223 2.25 -5.78 22.30
N LEU A 224 1.45 -6.13 21.30
CA LEU A 224 1.58 -5.55 19.96
C LEU A 224 1.34 -4.03 20.01
N VAL A 225 2.03 -3.29 19.14
CA VAL A 225 1.82 -1.85 19.01
C VAL A 225 0.40 -1.53 18.57
N LYS A 226 -0.04 -0.32 18.90
CA LYS A 226 -1.39 0.16 18.60
C LYS A 226 -1.41 0.87 17.25
N ASP A 227 -2.42 0.58 16.45
CA ASP A 227 -2.81 1.43 15.32
C ASP A 227 -4.10 2.17 15.67
N VAL A 228 -3.96 3.44 16.05
CA VAL A 228 -5.08 4.30 16.42
C VAL A 228 -6.09 4.48 15.30
N GLY A 229 -5.69 4.29 14.04
CA GLY A 229 -6.60 4.40 12.90
C GLY A 229 -7.38 3.14 12.58
N LYS A 230 -6.96 1.98 13.08
CA LYS A 230 -7.73 0.72 12.97
C LYS A 230 -8.50 0.39 14.24
N HIS A 231 -7.88 0.57 15.41
CA HIS A 231 -8.36 0.02 16.68
C HIS A 231 -8.54 1.06 17.79
N GLY A 232 -8.32 2.35 17.48
CA GLY A 232 -8.26 3.38 18.51
C GLY A 232 -7.18 3.06 19.55
N ASN A 233 -7.55 3.01 20.83
CA ASN A 233 -6.60 2.80 21.91
C ASN A 233 -6.29 1.31 22.21
N LYS A 234 -6.90 0.37 21.49
CA LYS A 234 -6.68 -1.08 21.67
C LYS A 234 -5.43 -1.54 20.93
N ALA A 235 -4.80 -2.60 21.44
CA ALA A 235 -3.69 -3.26 20.75
C ALA A 235 -4.16 -3.88 19.43
N ALA A 236 -3.26 -3.94 18.45
CA ALA A 236 -3.50 -4.74 17.25
C ALA A 236 -3.60 -6.24 17.60
N THR A 237 -4.18 -7.01 16.69
CA THR A 237 -4.39 -8.44 16.80
C THR A 237 -3.42 -9.22 15.89
N HIS A 238 -3.33 -10.53 16.10
CA HIS A 238 -2.57 -11.44 15.22
C HIS A 238 -3.38 -11.87 13.98
N SER A 239 -4.51 -11.23 13.69
CA SER A 239 -5.33 -11.59 12.54
C SER A 239 -4.58 -11.35 11.23
N VAL A 240 -4.74 -12.24 10.25
CA VAL A 240 -4.27 -12.00 8.88
C VAL A 240 -4.91 -10.75 8.26
N TYR A 241 -6.10 -10.36 8.75
CA TYR A 241 -6.85 -9.15 8.37
C TYR A 241 -6.55 -7.94 9.28
N ASP A 242 -5.41 -7.94 9.98
CA ASP A 242 -4.98 -6.83 10.81
C ASP A 242 -3.49 -6.54 10.69
N HIS A 243 -3.14 -5.58 9.84
CA HIS A 243 -1.76 -5.09 9.73
C HIS A 243 -1.32 -4.03 10.73
N GLY A 244 -2.15 -3.68 11.72
CA GLY A 244 -1.87 -2.57 12.63
C GLY A 244 -0.50 -2.64 13.31
N ALA A 245 0.03 -3.84 13.56
CA ALA A 245 1.35 -4.08 14.15
C ALA A 245 2.28 -4.93 13.26
N ARG A 246 2.17 -4.82 11.92
CA ARG A 246 2.99 -5.56 10.96
C ARG A 246 3.93 -4.64 10.19
N ALA A 247 5.19 -5.02 10.11
CA ALA A 247 6.11 -4.49 9.10
C ALA A 247 6.42 -5.60 8.09
N SER A 248 6.30 -5.31 6.79
CA SER A 248 6.34 -6.31 5.71
C SER A 248 7.58 -6.21 4.84
N THR A 249 7.96 -7.33 4.26
CA THR A 249 9.17 -7.49 3.46
C THR A 249 9.30 -6.41 2.38
N GLY A 250 10.49 -5.84 2.29
CA GLY A 250 10.84 -4.76 1.39
C GLY A 250 10.46 -3.36 1.87
N GLN A 251 9.57 -3.21 2.87
CA GLN A 251 9.29 -1.89 3.47
C GLN A 251 10.51 -1.40 4.23
N ARG A 252 10.82 -0.11 4.06
CA ARG A 252 11.97 0.56 4.67
C ARG A 252 11.51 1.43 5.83
N TYR A 253 12.23 1.38 6.94
CA TYR A 253 11.94 2.15 8.15
C TYR A 253 13.21 2.76 8.73
N ALA A 254 13.11 4.00 9.24
CA ALA A 254 14.20 4.58 10.02
C ALA A 254 14.34 3.86 11.37
N VAL A 255 15.58 3.58 11.76
CA VAL A 255 15.86 2.93 13.05
C VAL A 255 15.76 3.96 14.16
N ALA A 256 14.99 3.64 15.20
CA ALA A 256 14.83 4.48 16.38
C ALA A 256 15.75 4.05 17.54
N GLU A 257 16.03 2.74 17.65
CA GLU A 257 16.89 2.17 18.70
C GLU A 257 17.30 0.74 18.33
N ARG A 258 18.38 0.23 18.93
CA ARG A 258 18.73 -1.20 18.94
C ARG A 258 19.05 -1.62 20.37
N ARG A 259 18.63 -2.82 20.76
CA ARG A 259 18.89 -3.40 22.07
C ARG A 259 18.92 -4.92 21.95
N ASP A 260 20.07 -5.51 22.22
CA ASP A 260 20.29 -6.95 22.03
C ASP A 260 19.81 -7.41 20.64
N ASP A 261 19.05 -8.51 20.58
CA ASP A 261 18.44 -9.03 19.35
C ASP A 261 17.18 -8.26 18.90
N TRP A 262 16.95 -7.04 19.39
CA TRP A 262 15.76 -6.25 19.06
C TRP A 262 16.12 -4.94 18.37
N THR A 263 15.35 -4.61 17.33
CA THR A 263 15.44 -3.33 16.62
C THR A 263 14.12 -2.59 16.77
N ALA A 264 14.19 -1.32 17.17
CA ALA A 264 13.06 -0.42 17.20
C ALA A 264 13.03 0.44 15.92
N ILE A 265 11.86 0.60 15.32
CA ILE A 265 11.62 1.50 14.19
C ILE A 265 10.60 2.57 14.58
N TRP A 266 10.65 3.72 13.91
CA TRP A 266 9.58 4.71 14.00
C TRP A 266 8.35 4.21 13.23
N TYR A 267 7.23 4.03 13.93
CA TYR A 267 6.02 3.41 13.39
C TYR A 267 4.79 4.09 14.00
N LEU A 268 3.94 4.74 13.20
CA LEU A 268 2.74 5.45 13.65
C LEU A 268 2.97 6.43 14.83
N GLY A 269 4.11 7.14 14.85
CA GLY A 269 4.42 8.12 15.89
C GLY A 269 5.00 7.55 17.20
N GLN A 270 5.28 6.25 17.27
CA GLN A 270 5.87 5.57 18.43
C GLN A 270 7.07 4.69 18.02
N LYS A 271 7.86 4.24 19.01
CA LYS A 271 8.85 3.17 18.80
C LYS A 271 8.12 1.83 18.73
N ALA A 272 8.45 1.03 17.73
CA ALA A 272 7.90 -0.31 17.54
C ALA A 272 9.04 -1.31 17.38
N TRP A 273 9.07 -2.32 18.24
CA TRP A 273 10.17 -3.27 18.37
C TRP A 273 9.87 -4.57 17.63
N PHE A 274 10.82 -5.06 16.85
CA PHE A 274 10.78 -6.40 16.28
C PHE A 274 12.06 -7.17 16.61
N HIS A 275 11.91 -8.49 16.73
CA HIS A 275 13.02 -9.40 16.95
C HIS A 275 13.83 -9.54 15.65
N ASN A 276 15.12 -9.22 15.73
CA ASN A 276 16.08 -9.14 14.64
C ASN A 276 17.48 -9.61 15.09
N PRO A 277 17.63 -10.90 15.44
CA PRO A 277 18.88 -11.43 15.96
C PRO A 277 19.96 -11.46 14.87
N ALA A 278 21.22 -11.23 15.24
CA ALA A 278 22.34 -11.24 14.29
C ALA A 278 22.52 -12.61 13.59
N SER A 279 22.16 -13.70 14.27
CA SER A 279 22.24 -15.07 13.76
C SER A 279 21.13 -15.43 12.76
N ALA A 280 20.00 -14.71 12.77
CA ALA A 280 18.86 -14.93 11.88
C ALA A 280 18.13 -13.60 11.63
N PRO A 281 18.76 -12.66 10.90
CA PRO A 281 18.22 -11.30 10.76
C PRO A 281 16.88 -11.31 10.03
N THR A 282 15.94 -10.54 10.56
CA THR A 282 14.61 -10.29 9.98
C THR A 282 14.53 -8.94 9.27
N ALA A 283 15.60 -8.16 9.31
CA ALA A 283 15.79 -6.95 8.52
C ALA A 283 17.24 -6.79 8.10
N ILE A 284 17.44 -6.07 7.00
CA ILE A 284 18.76 -5.74 6.46
C ILE A 284 19.00 -4.23 6.54
N PRO A 285 20.24 -3.77 6.80
CA PRO A 285 20.55 -2.34 6.77
C PRO A 285 20.25 -1.75 5.39
N ALA A 286 19.78 -0.51 5.35
CA ALA A 286 19.38 0.18 4.14
C ALA A 286 19.76 1.66 4.19
N LYS A 287 20.05 2.21 3.00
CA LYS A 287 20.31 3.63 2.77
C LYS A 287 19.18 4.25 1.94
N GLY A 288 19.12 5.57 1.94
CA GLY A 288 18.16 6.35 1.18
C GLY A 288 17.60 7.50 2.00
N PRO A 289 16.99 8.51 1.35
CA PRO A 289 16.63 9.76 2.00
C PRO A 289 15.67 9.53 3.16
N LEU A 290 15.87 10.29 4.23
CA LEU A 290 15.02 10.34 5.40
C LEU A 290 14.47 11.74 5.59
N VAL A 291 13.41 11.87 6.39
CA VAL A 291 12.84 13.16 6.79
C VAL A 291 12.56 13.16 8.29
N THR A 292 12.80 14.31 8.92
CA THR A 292 12.46 14.57 10.33
C THR A 292 11.48 15.75 10.42
N PRO A 293 10.48 15.70 11.30
CA PRO A 293 9.62 16.85 11.59
C PRO A 293 10.41 18.06 12.09
N ARG A 294 10.00 19.26 11.68
CA ARG A 294 10.55 20.54 12.17
C ARG A 294 9.89 21.02 13.47
N LYS A 295 8.76 20.42 13.83
CA LYS A 295 7.94 20.75 15.00
C LYS A 295 7.17 19.53 15.45
N ASP A 296 6.61 19.59 16.64
CA ASP A 296 5.68 18.58 17.12
C ASP A 296 4.32 18.67 16.42
N ASN A 297 3.56 17.58 16.51
CA ASN A 297 2.19 17.50 16.02
C ASN A 297 2.03 17.77 14.51
N VAL A 298 3.04 17.41 13.70
CA VAL A 298 2.94 17.47 12.23
C VAL A 298 1.80 16.58 11.77
N LYS A 299 0.96 17.16 10.90
CA LYS A 299 -0.23 16.51 10.37
C LYS A 299 0.13 15.55 9.24
N VAL A 300 -0.49 14.38 9.29
CA VAL A 300 -0.35 13.33 8.28
C VAL A 300 -1.62 13.28 7.44
N TYR A 301 -1.49 12.99 6.16
CA TYR A 301 -2.58 12.98 5.19
C TYR A 301 -2.54 11.68 4.38
N GLY A 302 -3.71 11.14 4.05
CA GLY A 302 -3.81 10.00 3.13
C GLY A 302 -3.93 10.39 1.66
N ARG A 303 -3.87 11.68 1.35
CA ARG A 303 -3.98 12.24 0.00
C ARG A 303 -3.11 13.48 -0.14
N ALA A 304 -2.51 13.68 -1.31
CA ALA A 304 -1.75 14.89 -1.65
C ALA A 304 -2.59 15.85 -2.50
N TYR A 305 -3.69 16.37 -1.94
CA TYR A 305 -4.59 17.30 -2.65
C TYR A 305 -4.14 18.76 -2.56
N PRO A 306 -4.47 19.62 -3.53
CA PRO A 306 -4.03 21.01 -3.55
C PRO A 306 -4.81 21.87 -2.55
N GLU A 307 -4.30 23.06 -2.29
CA GLU A 307 -4.96 24.08 -1.48
C GLU A 307 -6.26 24.60 -2.13
N ARG A 308 -7.20 25.10 -1.32
CA ARG A 308 -8.52 25.59 -1.78
C ARG A 308 -8.43 26.59 -2.93
N SER A 309 -7.45 27.50 -2.89
CA SER A 309 -7.28 28.55 -3.90
C SER A 309 -6.94 28.02 -5.30
N ALA A 310 -6.42 26.79 -5.42
CA ALA A 310 -6.14 26.15 -6.70
C ALA A 310 -7.40 25.71 -7.46
N TYR A 311 -8.51 25.45 -6.74
CA TYR A 311 -9.76 24.99 -7.34
C TYR A 311 -10.48 26.14 -8.02
N LYS A 312 -10.38 26.21 -9.35
CA LYS A 312 -11.09 27.21 -10.18
C LYS A 312 -12.29 26.63 -10.91
N LEU A 313 -12.15 25.40 -11.42
CA LEU A 313 -13.13 24.76 -12.31
C LEU A 313 -13.78 23.52 -11.69
N ALA A 314 -13.21 22.97 -10.62
CA ALA A 314 -13.72 21.81 -9.90
C ALA A 314 -14.17 22.19 -8.50
N ALA A 315 -15.11 21.42 -7.94
CA ALA A 315 -15.50 21.56 -6.54
C ALA A 315 -14.31 21.26 -5.62
N HIS A 316 -14.05 22.17 -4.68
CA HIS A 316 -13.00 22.01 -3.68
C HIS A 316 -13.15 20.71 -2.89
N GLN A 317 -12.07 19.94 -2.80
CA GLN A 317 -11.99 18.74 -1.96
C GLN A 317 -11.23 19.05 -0.67
N PRO A 318 -11.90 19.12 0.49
CA PRO A 318 -11.24 19.41 1.74
C PRO A 318 -10.18 18.36 2.10
N LEU A 319 -8.98 18.85 2.39
CA LEU A 319 -7.90 18.03 2.92
C LEU A 319 -8.06 17.90 4.44
N ARG A 320 -8.35 16.67 4.90
CA ARG A 320 -8.48 16.36 6.33
C ARG A 320 -7.25 15.57 6.80
N PRO A 321 -6.54 16.02 7.83
CA PRO A 321 -5.51 15.21 8.47
C PRO A 321 -6.07 13.87 8.95
N LEU A 322 -5.24 12.84 8.89
CA LEU A 322 -5.46 11.58 9.58
C LEU A 322 -5.23 11.77 11.09
N GLN A 323 -5.66 10.77 11.85
CA GLN A 323 -5.54 10.69 13.31
C GLN A 323 -4.10 10.54 13.82
N TYR A 324 -3.13 10.36 12.91
CA TYR A 324 -1.72 10.24 13.24
C TYR A 324 -1.04 11.61 13.30
N THR A 325 -0.20 11.80 14.30
CA THR A 325 0.72 12.92 14.40
C THR A 325 2.12 12.41 14.62
N ILE A 326 3.08 13.11 14.04
CA ILE A 326 4.51 12.84 14.21
C ILE A 326 5.18 14.09 14.79
N GLY A 327 6.29 13.90 15.52
CA GLY A 327 6.94 14.98 16.25
C GLY A 327 8.45 15.00 16.15
N THR A 328 9.05 15.98 16.80
CA THR A 328 10.49 16.15 16.85
C THR A 328 11.17 14.91 17.46
N GLY A 329 12.41 14.65 17.03
CA GLY A 329 13.14 13.43 17.40
C GLY A 329 12.74 12.16 16.64
N GLN A 330 11.65 12.20 15.86
CA GLN A 330 11.22 11.08 15.01
C GLN A 330 11.78 11.22 13.59
N THR A 331 12.06 10.10 12.93
CA THR A 331 12.57 10.08 11.55
C THR A 331 11.78 9.08 10.71
N TYR A 332 11.52 9.41 9.45
CA TYR A 332 10.75 8.58 8.53
C TYR A 332 11.45 8.50 7.17
N THR A 333 11.24 7.40 6.45
CA THR A 333 11.81 7.27 5.10
C THR A 333 11.08 8.16 4.12
N LEU A 334 11.82 8.83 3.24
CA LEU A 334 11.25 9.56 2.11
C LEU A 334 11.14 8.62 0.90
N GLY A 335 9.94 8.49 0.35
CA GLY A 335 9.70 7.86 -0.95
C GLY A 335 9.86 8.89 -2.06
N ASP A 336 8.86 9.76 -2.16
CA ASP A 336 8.76 10.78 -3.19
C ASP A 336 8.37 12.15 -2.61
N THR A 337 8.61 13.21 -3.37
CA THR A 337 8.03 14.53 -3.08
C THR A 337 7.09 14.96 -4.20
N VAL A 338 5.80 15.03 -3.93
CA VAL A 338 4.77 15.34 -4.93
C VAL A 338 4.21 16.75 -4.77
N THR A 339 3.71 17.32 -5.85
CA THR A 339 2.93 18.56 -5.85
C THR A 339 1.45 18.23 -5.72
N GLY A 340 0.73 18.96 -4.88
CA GLY A 340 -0.67 18.74 -4.61
C GLY A 340 -1.50 18.80 -5.90
N SER A 341 -2.27 17.75 -6.18
CA SER A 341 -3.13 17.69 -7.35
C SER A 341 -4.43 16.94 -7.11
N TYR A 342 -5.45 17.23 -7.91
CA TYR A 342 -6.74 16.55 -7.87
C TYR A 342 -7.30 16.43 -9.29
N TYR A 343 -7.73 15.22 -9.65
CA TYR A 343 -8.41 14.95 -10.91
C TYR A 343 -9.91 14.78 -10.67
N ALA A 344 -10.72 15.71 -11.13
CA ALA A 344 -12.18 15.63 -11.06
C ALA A 344 -12.72 14.88 -12.29
N ALA A 345 -13.11 13.62 -12.10
CA ALA A 345 -13.73 12.77 -13.11
C ALA A 345 -15.20 12.51 -12.77
N ASN A 346 -16.02 13.56 -12.75
CA ASN A 346 -17.43 13.46 -12.35
C ASN A 346 -18.37 13.44 -13.57
N ALA A 347 -17.91 12.93 -14.72
CA ALA A 347 -18.65 12.99 -15.98
C ALA A 347 -18.24 11.86 -16.93
N PHE A 348 -19.20 11.30 -17.67
CA PHE A 348 -18.90 10.23 -18.63
C PHE A 348 -17.89 10.61 -19.74
N LYS A 349 -17.88 11.89 -20.16
CA LYS A 349 -17.02 12.36 -21.25
C LYS A 349 -15.72 12.94 -20.65
N PRO A 350 -14.53 12.42 -21.02
CA PRO A 350 -13.25 12.92 -20.52
C PRO A 350 -12.99 14.41 -20.77
N SER A 351 -13.58 14.99 -21.81
CA SER A 351 -13.50 16.42 -22.10
C SER A 351 -14.11 17.33 -21.01
N ARG A 352 -14.88 16.76 -20.07
CA ARG A 352 -15.44 17.46 -18.92
C ARG A 352 -14.63 17.25 -17.64
N HIS A 353 -13.56 16.46 -17.68
CA HIS A 353 -12.72 16.22 -16.52
C HIS A 353 -11.80 17.41 -16.29
N VAL A 354 -11.52 17.71 -15.03
CA VAL A 354 -10.69 18.85 -14.64
C VAL A 354 -9.50 18.36 -13.84
N THR A 355 -8.30 18.78 -14.20
CA THR A 355 -7.11 18.61 -13.36
C THR A 355 -6.85 19.91 -12.61
N THR A 356 -6.77 19.85 -11.30
CA THR A 356 -6.38 20.97 -10.44
C THR A 356 -5.00 20.68 -9.87
N THR A 357 -4.05 21.58 -10.09
CA THR A 357 -2.70 21.50 -9.53
C THR A 357 -2.47 22.73 -8.66
N GLY A 358 -2.02 22.52 -7.43
CA GLY A 358 -1.74 23.56 -6.46
C GLY A 358 -0.24 23.85 -6.32
N ARG A 359 0.11 24.50 -5.21
CA ARG A 359 1.50 24.80 -4.84
C ARG A 359 1.96 24.03 -3.60
N LEU A 360 1.03 23.45 -2.84
CA LEU A 360 1.40 22.60 -1.70
C LEU A 360 2.26 21.43 -2.18
N ARG A 361 3.32 21.14 -1.41
CA ARG A 361 4.21 20.01 -1.65
C ARG A 361 4.16 19.03 -0.49
N TYR A 362 4.22 17.74 -0.82
CA TYR A 362 4.09 16.66 0.13
C TYR A 362 5.26 15.70 0.01
N HIS A 363 5.82 15.28 1.13
CA HIS A 363 6.68 14.10 1.19
C HIS A 363 5.81 12.86 1.41
N GLN A 364 5.99 11.85 0.59
CA GLN A 364 5.51 10.50 0.86
C GLN A 364 6.46 9.83 1.86
N ILE A 365 5.89 9.34 2.96
CA ILE A 365 6.61 8.63 4.01
C ILE A 365 6.02 7.24 4.25
N GLN A 366 6.86 6.30 4.68
CA GLN A 366 6.38 5.05 5.30
C GLN A 366 5.95 5.38 6.73
N LEU A 367 4.65 5.30 7.02
CA LEU A 367 4.10 5.52 8.36
C LEU A 367 3.18 4.36 8.73
N GLY A 368 3.65 3.52 9.66
CA GLY A 368 2.98 2.26 9.96
C GLY A 368 3.15 1.26 8.81
N HIS A 369 2.08 0.52 8.50
CA HIS A 369 2.05 -0.40 7.37
C HIS A 369 1.81 0.29 6.01
N ARG A 370 1.46 1.59 6.02
CA ARG A 370 0.98 2.32 4.84
C ARG A 370 1.96 3.41 4.39
N VAL A 371 1.86 3.81 3.12
CA VAL A 371 2.44 5.08 2.66
C VAL A 371 1.48 6.22 2.98
N MET A 372 1.99 7.35 3.47
CA MET A 372 1.20 8.53 3.81
C MET A 372 1.95 9.82 3.44
N PHE A 373 1.27 10.96 3.53
CA PHE A 373 1.82 12.25 3.12
C PHE A 373 1.94 13.22 4.29
N VAL A 374 3.04 13.96 4.31
CA VAL A 374 3.25 15.10 5.21
C VAL A 374 3.64 16.32 4.39
N MET A 375 3.27 17.52 4.84
CA MET A 375 3.61 18.74 4.12
C MET A 375 5.13 18.94 4.12
N ALA A 376 5.73 19.14 2.94
CA ALA A 376 7.18 19.24 2.79
C ALA A 376 7.78 20.38 3.64
N ARG A 377 7.06 21.51 3.76
CA ARG A 377 7.49 22.66 4.59
C ARG A 377 7.58 22.35 6.09
N ASP A 378 6.87 21.33 6.57
CA ASP A 378 6.87 20.94 7.99
C ASP A 378 7.99 19.92 8.31
N MET A 379 8.77 19.52 7.29
CA MET A 379 9.80 18.50 7.38
C MET A 379 11.17 19.03 6.96
N ARG A 380 12.22 18.41 7.48
CA ARG A 380 13.60 18.58 7.01
C ARG A 380 14.05 17.26 6.40
N VAL A 381 14.56 17.30 5.17
CA VAL A 381 15.21 16.15 4.53
C VAL A 381 16.58 15.96 5.16
N LEU A 382 16.93 14.71 5.46
CA LEU A 382 18.23 14.27 5.95
C LEU A 382 18.94 13.58 4.77
N HIS A 383 20.21 13.93 4.58
CA HIS A 383 21.05 13.44 3.49
C HIS A 383 22.10 12.47 4.00
#